data_AF-A0A1H5WKV6-F1
#
_entry.id   AF-A0A1H5WKV6-F1
#
_cell.length_a   1.000
_cell.length_b   1.000
_cell.length_c   1.000
_cell.angle_alpha   90.00
_cell.angle_beta   90.00
_cell.angle_gamma   90.00
#
_symmetry.space_group_name_H-M   'P 1'
#
loop_
_entity.id
_entity.type
_entity.pdbx_description
1 polymer ?
#
loop_
_entity_poly.entity_id
_entity_poly.type
_entity_poly.pdbx_seq_one_letter_code
_entity_poly.pdbx_strand_id
1 'polypeptide(L)'
;MSQPNAASTSWNVDRTTALYERPALEPQDVASFNAVKGDIETSFSSGQVARFLESLTRTGLRIREFESVASAGKLGLQTAPLYAKLSAGDQGQIRELYLAKLEQVDPALRKKFFKLYAYY
;
A
#
# COMPACT_ATOMS: atom_id res chain seq x y z
N MET A 1 66.00 -12.29 -16.46
CA MET A 1 64.83 -13.19 -16.32
C MET A 1 63.99 -12.62 -15.18
N SER A 2 63.27 -11.52 -15.41
CA SER A 2 61.87 -11.42 -15.89
C SER A 2 60.85 -11.93 -14.86
N GLN A 3 60.27 -10.99 -14.11
CA GLN A 3 59.11 -11.20 -13.22
C GLN A 3 57.85 -11.49 -14.06
N PRO A 4 56.92 -12.36 -13.60
CA PRO A 4 55.59 -12.44 -14.19
C PRO A 4 54.61 -11.44 -13.55
N ASN A 5 53.86 -10.81 -14.45
CA ASN A 5 52.97 -9.67 -14.32
C ASN A 5 51.62 -10.05 -13.66
N ALA A 6 51.12 -9.22 -12.74
CA ALA A 6 49.81 -9.38 -12.12
C ALA A 6 48.71 -8.88 -13.07
N ALA A 7 47.77 -9.74 -13.44
CA ALA A 7 46.61 -9.36 -14.25
C ALA A 7 45.56 -8.65 -13.39
N SER A 8 45.43 -7.33 -13.58
CA SER A 8 44.37 -6.51 -12.99
C SER A 8 43.06 -6.71 -13.76
N THR A 9 42.17 -7.57 -13.28
CA THR A 9 40.80 -7.65 -13.82
C THR A 9 39.98 -6.48 -13.26
N SER A 10 39.73 -5.46 -14.09
CA SER A 10 38.79 -4.38 -13.76
C SER A 10 37.35 -4.86 -13.97
N TRP A 11 36.61 -5.02 -12.87
CA TRP A 11 35.17 -5.24 -12.93
C TRP A 11 34.48 -3.89 -13.15
N ASN A 12 34.26 -3.53 -14.41
CA ASN A 12 33.44 -2.37 -14.74
C ASN A 12 31.97 -2.78 -14.63
N VAL A 13 31.40 -2.62 -13.43
CA VAL A 13 29.97 -2.86 -13.20
C VAL A 13 29.22 -1.65 -13.72
N ASP A 14 28.64 -1.76 -14.92
CA ASP A 14 27.70 -0.79 -15.45
C ASP A 14 26.46 -0.73 -14.53
N ARG A 15 26.42 0.28 -13.65
CA ARG A 15 25.32 0.50 -12.70
C ARG A 15 24.08 1.12 -13.36
N THR A 16 24.13 1.39 -14.66
CA THR A 16 23.08 2.12 -15.40
C THR A 16 21.98 1.19 -15.95
N THR A 17 22.20 -0.13 -15.94
CA THR A 17 21.26 -1.13 -16.48
C THR A 17 20.54 -1.98 -15.43
N ALA A 18 20.85 -1.82 -14.14
CA ALA A 18 20.20 -2.57 -13.07
C ALA A 18 18.86 -1.94 -12.63
N LEU A 19 17.97 -1.69 -13.58
CA LEU A 19 16.54 -1.58 -13.26
C LEU A 19 16.07 -3.02 -12.95
N TYR A 20 16.23 -3.44 -11.70
CA TYR A 20 15.64 -4.68 -11.20
C TYR A 20 14.12 -4.50 -11.21
N GLU A 21 13.49 -4.85 -12.33
CA GLU A 21 12.07 -5.16 -12.36
C GLU A 21 11.90 -6.46 -11.57
N ARG A 22 11.65 -6.32 -10.26
CA ARG A 22 11.29 -7.46 -9.42
C ARG A 22 9.87 -7.86 -9.82
N PRO A 23 9.62 -9.10 -10.28
CA PRO A 23 8.25 -9.57 -10.43
C PRO A 23 7.53 -9.38 -9.10
N ALA A 24 6.28 -8.93 -9.15
CA ALA A 24 5.44 -8.85 -7.97
C ALA A 24 5.48 -10.23 -7.29
N LEU A 25 6.01 -10.28 -6.08
CA LEU A 25 6.07 -11.52 -5.32
C LEU A 25 4.62 -11.88 -4.99
N GLU A 26 4.21 -13.09 -5.39
CA GLU A 26 2.92 -13.65 -4.99
C GLU A 26 2.82 -13.60 -3.46
N PRO A 27 1.67 -13.14 -2.91
CA PRO A 27 1.50 -13.06 -1.46
C PRO A 27 1.67 -14.41 -0.79
N GLN A 28 2.25 -14.42 0.41
CA GLN A 28 2.50 -15.67 1.15
C GLN A 28 1.18 -16.29 1.64
N ASP A 29 0.27 -15.46 2.18
CA ASP A 29 -1.10 -15.86 2.55
C ASP A 29 -2.09 -15.17 1.61
N VAL A 30 -2.30 -15.80 0.46
CA VAL A 30 -3.18 -15.30 -0.61
C VAL A 30 -4.62 -15.09 -0.14
N ALA A 31 -5.11 -15.92 0.79
CA ALA A 31 -6.47 -15.83 1.28
C ALA A 31 -6.67 -14.58 2.15
N SER A 32 -5.81 -14.38 3.16
CA SER A 32 -5.85 -13.17 3.99
C SER A 32 -5.58 -11.91 3.16
N PHE A 33 -4.65 -11.98 2.21
CA PHE A 33 -4.32 -10.86 1.32
C PHE A 33 -5.52 -10.43 0.48
N ASN A 34 -6.15 -11.39 -0.21
CA ASN A 34 -7.30 -11.11 -1.07
C ASN A 34 -8.52 -10.64 -0.28
N ALA A 35 -8.73 -11.14 0.94
CA ALA A 35 -9.79 -10.65 1.81
C ALA A 35 -9.60 -9.17 2.16
N VAL A 36 -8.40 -8.78 2.62
CA VAL A 36 -8.09 -7.38 2.95
C VAL A 36 -8.16 -6.48 1.71
N LYS A 37 -7.63 -6.95 0.57
CA LYS A 37 -7.76 -6.27 -0.71
C LYS A 37 -9.22 -6.03 -1.09
N GLY A 38 -10.07 -7.04 -0.97
CA GLY A 38 -11.50 -6.96 -1.27
C GLY A 38 -12.25 -5.98 -0.38
N ASP A 39 -11.94 -5.94 0.92
CA ASP A 39 -12.48 -4.96 1.87
C ASP A 39 -12.15 -3.52 1.46
N ILE A 40 -10.90 -3.28 1.06
CA ILE A 40 -10.43 -1.98 0.56
C ILE A 40 -11.17 -1.60 -0.73
N GLU A 41 -11.17 -2.49 -1.73
CA GLU A 41 -11.83 -2.26 -3.02
C GLU A 41 -13.32 -2.00 -2.87
N THR A 42 -13.99 -2.72 -1.98
CA THR A 42 -15.39 -2.53 -1.64
C THR A 42 -15.62 -1.15 -1.03
N SER A 43 -14.79 -0.76 -0.06
CA SER A 43 -14.90 0.55 0.63
C SER A 43 -14.69 1.73 -0.32
N PHE A 44 -13.82 1.59 -1.32
CA PHE A 44 -13.57 2.61 -2.34
C PHE A 44 -14.45 2.50 -3.60
N SER A 45 -15.35 1.52 -3.68
CA SER A 45 -16.29 1.40 -4.79
C SER A 45 -17.23 2.62 -4.86
N SER A 46 -17.71 2.94 -6.06
CA SER A 46 -18.54 4.14 -6.32
C SER A 46 -19.80 4.22 -5.44
N GLY A 47 -20.40 3.08 -5.10
CA GLY A 47 -21.57 3.00 -4.23
C GLY A 47 -21.30 3.17 -2.74
N GLN A 48 -20.05 2.97 -2.30
CA GLN A 48 -19.70 2.88 -0.87
C GLN A 48 -18.77 3.99 -0.41
N VAL A 49 -17.93 4.54 -1.31
CA VAL A 49 -16.87 5.49 -0.95
C VAL A 49 -17.38 6.69 -0.18
N ALA A 50 -18.52 7.28 -0.56
CA ALA A 50 -19.07 8.42 0.18
C ALA A 50 -19.46 8.06 1.62
N ARG A 51 -20.07 6.87 1.84
CA ARG A 51 -20.41 6.38 3.19
C ARG A 51 -19.18 6.05 4.00
N PHE A 52 -18.16 5.47 3.37
CA PHE A 52 -16.87 5.20 3.99
C PHE A 52 -16.22 6.50 4.48
N LEU A 53 -16.06 7.52 3.62
CA LEU A 53 -15.50 8.83 3.98
C LEU A 53 -16.28 9.51 5.13
N GLU A 54 -17.62 9.44 5.07
CA GLU A 54 -18.46 9.99 6.13
C GLU A 54 -18.24 9.27 7.48
N SER A 55 -18.06 7.95 7.46
CA SER A 55 -17.76 7.17 8.66
C SER A 55 -16.44 7.58 9.31
N LEU A 56 -15.42 7.95 8.53
CA LEU A 56 -14.13 8.43 9.03
C LEU A 56 -14.24 9.83 9.63
N THR A 57 -15.03 10.68 8.98
CA THR A 57 -15.28 12.06 9.43
C THR A 57 -15.90 12.05 10.83
N ARG A 58 -16.88 11.16 11.06
CA ARG A 58 -17.55 11.03 12.36
C ARG A 58 -16.62 10.57 13.49
N THR A 59 -15.57 9.82 13.17
CA THR A 59 -14.59 9.35 14.14
C THR A 59 -13.34 10.24 14.23
N GLY A 60 -13.23 11.28 13.40
CA GLY A 60 -12.04 12.13 13.36
C GLY A 60 -10.77 11.41 12.90
N LEU A 61 -10.91 10.30 12.16
CA LEU A 61 -9.76 9.53 11.68
C LEU A 61 -9.17 10.21 10.44
N ARG A 62 -7.84 10.27 10.38
CA ARG A 62 -7.13 10.70 9.18
C ARG A 62 -7.17 9.57 8.16
N ILE A 63 -7.63 9.86 6.94
CA ILE A 63 -7.82 8.82 5.93
C ILE A 63 -6.49 8.22 5.44
N ARG A 64 -5.39 8.95 5.53
CA ARG A 64 -4.05 8.45 5.12
C ARG A 64 -3.47 7.44 6.11
N GLU A 65 -3.93 7.40 7.35
CA GLU A 65 -3.45 6.51 8.41
C GLU A 65 -4.16 5.15 8.31
N PHE A 66 -3.75 4.34 7.32
CA PHE A 66 -4.40 3.06 6.98
C PHE A 66 -4.64 2.17 8.20
N GLU A 67 -3.64 1.97 9.05
CA GLU A 67 -3.71 1.06 10.20
C GLU A 67 -4.70 1.56 11.24
N SER A 68 -4.81 2.88 11.42
CA SER A 68 -5.82 3.47 12.32
C SER A 68 -7.23 3.26 11.76
N VAL A 69 -7.41 3.43 10.45
CA VAL A 69 -8.67 3.18 9.74
C VAL A 69 -9.09 1.72 9.84
N ALA A 70 -8.17 0.79 9.58
CA ALA A 70 -8.41 -0.65 9.67
C ALA A 70 -8.71 -1.09 11.11
N SER A 71 -7.92 -0.64 12.09
CA SER A 71 -8.10 -0.99 13.50
C SER A 71 -9.42 -0.46 14.08
N ALA A 72 -9.92 0.67 13.55
CA ALA A 72 -11.23 1.20 13.88
C ALA A 72 -12.40 0.48 13.16
N GLY A 73 -12.11 -0.59 12.42
CA GLY A 73 -13.10 -1.42 11.72
C GLY A 73 -13.77 -0.74 10.53
N LYS A 74 -13.20 0.35 10.02
CA LYS A 74 -13.84 1.18 8.97
C LYS A 74 -13.78 0.59 7.57
N LEU A 75 -12.88 -0.37 7.37
CA LEU A 75 -12.79 -1.19 6.16
C LEU A 75 -13.51 -2.55 6.30
N GLY A 76 -14.01 -2.85 7.50
CA GLY A 76 -14.47 -4.18 7.89
C GLY A 76 -13.86 -4.61 9.22
N LEU A 77 -14.61 -5.38 10.03
CA LEU A 77 -14.14 -5.81 11.35
C LEU A 77 -13.01 -6.84 11.28
N GLN A 78 -12.89 -7.57 10.17
CA GLN A 78 -11.85 -8.58 9.96
C GLN A 78 -10.60 -8.03 9.26
N THR A 79 -10.65 -6.81 8.73
CA THR A 79 -9.55 -6.24 7.95
C THR A 79 -8.27 -6.14 8.78
N ALA A 80 -8.32 -5.58 9.99
CA ALA A 80 -7.16 -5.45 10.86
C ALA A 80 -6.52 -6.79 11.29
N PRO A 81 -7.28 -7.77 11.81
CA PRO A 81 -6.68 -9.05 12.20
C PRO A 81 -6.17 -9.88 11.02
N LEU A 82 -6.78 -9.78 9.83
CA LEU A 82 -6.26 -10.45 8.62
C LEU A 82 -5.00 -9.77 8.12
N TYR A 83 -4.98 -8.44 8.10
CA TYR A 83 -3.81 -7.65 7.74
C TYR A 83 -2.60 -7.95 8.64
N ALA A 84 -2.81 -8.10 9.95
CA ALA A 84 -1.75 -8.40 10.91
C ALA A 84 -1.07 -9.78 10.69
N LYS A 85 -1.72 -10.71 9.98
CA LYS A 85 -1.15 -12.03 9.65
C LYS A 85 -0.20 -11.99 8.46
N LEU A 86 -0.30 -10.95 7.64
CA LEU A 86 0.48 -10.82 6.41
C LEU A 86 1.96 -10.59 6.73
N SER A 87 2.82 -11.06 5.83
CA SER A 87 4.25 -10.72 5.86
C SER A 87 4.45 -9.21 5.74
N ALA A 88 5.59 -8.69 6.17
CA ALA A 88 5.88 -7.25 6.05
C ALA A 88 5.82 -6.76 4.59
N GLY A 89 6.22 -7.60 3.63
CA GLY A 89 6.12 -7.29 2.20
C GLY A 89 4.67 -7.17 1.74
N ASP A 90 3.84 -8.15 2.06
CA ASP A 90 2.41 -8.17 1.72
C ASP A 90 1.65 -7.03 2.41
N GLN A 91 2.02 -6.72 3.65
CA GLN A 91 1.51 -5.57 4.39
C GLN A 91 1.82 -4.25 3.68
N GLY A 92 3.02 -4.13 3.09
CA GLY A 92 3.42 -2.99 2.27
C GLY A 92 2.56 -2.87 1.01
N GLN A 93 2.38 -3.96 0.26
CA GLN A 93 1.55 -3.99 -0.95
C GLN A 93 0.10 -3.56 -0.67
N ILE A 94 -0.49 -4.00 0.44
CA ILE A 94 -1.85 -3.60 0.84
C ILE A 94 -1.93 -2.11 1.18
N ARG A 95 -0.93 -1.55 1.89
CA ARG A 95 -0.88 -0.11 2.17
C ARG A 95 -0.79 0.70 0.89
N GLU A 96 0.06 0.29 -0.05
CA GLU A 96 0.20 0.93 -1.35
C GLU A 96 -1.11 0.89 -2.14
N LEU A 97 -1.78 -0.27 -2.19
CA LEU A 97 -3.10 -0.40 -2.80
C LEU A 97 -4.11 0.59 -2.17
N TYR A 98 -4.18 0.65 -0.84
CA TYR A 98 -5.09 1.55 -0.14
C TYR A 98 -4.83 3.02 -0.50
N LEU A 99 -3.57 3.45 -0.50
CA LEU A 99 -3.17 4.81 -0.86
C LEU A 99 -3.45 5.11 -2.34
N ALA A 100 -3.23 4.15 -3.24
CA ALA A 100 -3.58 4.30 -4.65
C ALA A 100 -5.10 4.46 -4.85
N LYS A 101 -5.92 3.66 -4.16
CA LYS A 101 -7.39 3.81 -4.18
C LYS A 101 -7.83 5.15 -3.61
N LEU A 102 -7.18 5.62 -2.55
CA LEU A 102 -7.41 6.92 -1.96
C LEU A 102 -7.11 8.06 -2.95
N GLU A 103 -6.09 7.91 -3.78
CA GLU A 103 -5.73 8.87 -4.81
C GLU A 103 -6.72 8.91 -5.98
N GLN A 104 -7.42 7.80 -6.23
CA GLN A 104 -8.43 7.67 -7.28
C GLN A 104 -9.83 8.15 -6.85
N VAL A 105 -10.03 8.55 -5.59
CA VAL A 105 -11.31 9.10 -5.13
C VAL A 105 -11.69 10.32 -5.96
N ASP A 106 -12.96 10.36 -6.38
CA ASP A 106 -13.50 11.46 -7.18
C ASP A 106 -13.19 12.85 -6.56
N PRO A 107 -12.71 13.83 -7.35
CA PRO A 107 -12.33 15.15 -6.85
C PRO A 107 -13.45 15.88 -6.08
N ALA A 108 -14.72 15.73 -6.47
CA ALA A 108 -15.83 16.36 -5.77
C ALA A 108 -16.02 15.77 -4.36
N LEU A 109 -15.84 14.45 -4.21
CA LEU A 109 -15.81 13.79 -2.89
C LEU A 109 -14.60 14.24 -2.07
N ARG A 110 -13.41 14.30 -2.66
CA ARG A 110 -12.21 14.79 -1.95
C ARG A 110 -12.39 16.23 -1.47
N LYS A 111 -13.01 17.09 -2.28
CA LYS A 111 -13.35 18.47 -1.89
C LYS A 111 -14.39 18.50 -0.76
N LYS A 112 -15.44 17.67 -0.83
CA LYS A 112 -16.47 17.59 0.22
C LYS A 112 -15.87 17.13 1.56
N PHE A 113 -14.98 16.14 1.54
CA PHE A 113 -14.38 15.54 2.73
C PHE A 113 -12.92 16.01 2.97
N PHE A 114 -12.56 17.21 2.52
CA PHE A 114 -11.16 17.68 2.46
C PHE A 114 -10.42 17.60 3.81
N LYS A 115 -11.13 17.78 4.94
CA LYS A 115 -10.57 17.69 6.29
C LYS A 115 -9.95 16.33 6.61
N LEU A 116 -10.43 15.25 5.99
CA LEU A 116 -9.82 13.92 6.14
C LEU A 116 -8.41 13.85 5.53
N TYR A 117 -8.16 14.67 4.50
CA TYR A 117 -6.94 14.67 3.69
C TYR A 117 -5.91 15.71 4.16
N ALA A 118 -6.31 16.66 5.01
CA ALA A 118 -5.45 17.74 5.48
C ALA A 118 -4.45 17.26 6.54
N TYR A 119 -3.28 17.91 6.60
CA TYR A 119 -2.23 17.57 7.55
C TYR A 119 -2.32 18.31 8.90
N TYR A 120 -3.05 19.43 8.96
CA TYR A 120 -3.23 20.28 10.15
C TYR A 120 -4.55 21.04 10.07
#